data_AF-A0A2Z2K6U7-F1
#
_entry.id   AF-A0A2Z2K6U7-F1
#
_cell.length_a   1.000
_cell.length_b   1.000
_cell.length_c   1.000
_cell.angle_alpha   90.00
_cell.angle_beta   90.00
_cell.angle_gamma   90.00
#
_symmetry.space_group_name_H-M   'P 1'
#
loop_
_entity.id
_entity.type
_entity.pdbx_description
1 polymer ?
#
loop_
_entity_poly.entity_id
_entity_poly.type
_entity_poly.pdbx_seq_one_letter_code
_entity_poly.pdbx_strand_id
1 'polypeptide(L)' 'MHTGLKSISKKHYETLLGIHAEVVLEAAIEGRLRKLIDQALDRRDEVMFRKYVAELTDMKKGLV' A
#
# COMPACT_ATOMS: atom_id res chain seq x y z
N MET A 1 21.60 1.87 31.02
CA MET A 1 21.64 1.09 29.78
C MET A 1 21.32 2.04 28.63
N HIS A 2 22.32 2.45 27.85
CA HIS A 2 22.07 3.26 26.65
C HIS A 2 21.53 2.35 25.56
N THR A 3 20.21 2.36 25.34
CA THR A 3 19.62 1.81 24.13
C THR A 3 20.13 2.62 22.95
N GLY A 4 20.97 2.00 22.12
CA GLY A 4 21.68 2.59 20.98
C GLY A 4 20.78 2.98 19.81
N LEU A 5 19.68 3.70 20.06
CA LEU A 5 19.04 4.52 19.04
C LEU A 5 20.02 5.66 18.74
N LYS A 6 20.90 5.45 17.74
CA LYS A 6 21.69 6.53 17.14
C LYS A 6 20.75 7.69 16.93
N SER A 7 21.10 8.85 17.50
CA SER A 7 20.36 10.11 17.35
C SER A 7 20.06 10.32 15.87
N ILE A 8 18.84 10.00 15.48
CA ILE A 8 18.34 10.23 14.13
C ILE A 8 18.09 11.73 14.08
N SER A 9 18.69 12.43 13.11
CA SER A 9 18.42 13.87 12.99
C SER A 9 16.92 14.09 12.75
N LYS A 10 16.37 15.17 13.29
CA LYS A 10 14.94 15.51 13.13
C LYS A 10 14.47 15.39 11.67
N LYS A 11 15.30 15.85 10.74
CA LYS A 11 15.08 15.76 9.29
C LYS A 11 14.96 14.30 8.80
N HIS A 12 15.82 13.41 9.29
CA HIS A 12 15.79 12.00 8.90
C HIS A 12 14.62 11.24 9.54
N TYR A 13 14.18 11.62 10.74
CA TYR A 13 12.93 11.11 11.33
C TYR A 13 11.69 11.53 10.51
N GLU A 14 11.61 12.79 10.10
CA GLU A 14 10.52 13.30 9.25
C GLU A 14 10.48 12.58 7.89
N THR A 15 11.64 12.28 7.30
CA THR A 15 11.72 11.47 6.07
C THR A 15 11.20 10.04 6.29
N LEU A 16 11.62 9.38 7.37
CA LEU A 16 11.13 8.02 7.69
C LEU A 16 9.64 8.00 7.98
N LEU A 17 9.10 9.05 8.61
CA LEU A 17 7.66 9.19 8.85
C LEU A 17 6.88 9.36 7.54
N GLY A 18 7.41 10.13 6.59
CA GLY A 18 6.85 10.27 5.24
C GLY A 18 6.80 8.94 4.49
N ILE A 19 7.94 8.23 4.43
CA ILE A 19 8.04 6.89 3.82
C ILE A 19 7.08 5.92 4.50
N HIS A 20 7.00 5.94 5.84
CA HIS A 20 6.08 5.07 6.56
C HIS A 20 4.61 5.38 6.23
N ALA A 21 4.24 6.65 6.12
CA ALA A 21 2.88 7.05 5.73
C ALA A 21 2.53 6.59 4.30
N GLU A 22 3.48 6.70 3.36
CA GLU A 22 3.33 6.19 1.99
C GLU A 22 3.13 4.67 1.98
N VAL A 23 3.97 3.91 2.68
CA VAL A 23 3.86 2.44 2.78
C VAL A 23 2.54 2.01 3.44
N VAL A 24 2.10 2.70 4.49
CA VAL A 24 0.82 2.41 5.15
C VAL A 24 -0.36 2.70 4.21
N LEU A 25 -0.29 3.80 3.45
CA LEU A 25 -1.32 4.15 2.48
C LEU A 25 -1.38 3.11 1.35
N GLU A 26 -0.24 2.70 0.81
CA GLU A 26 -0.14 1.64 -0.20
C GLU A 26 -0.73 0.33 0.29
N ALA A 27 -0.37 -0.11 1.50
CA ALA A 27 -0.92 -1.33 2.10
C ALA A 27 -2.44 -1.24 2.30
N ALA A 28 -2.95 -0.08 2.69
CA ALA A 28 -4.39 0.15 2.83
C ALA A 28 -5.12 0.12 1.48
N ILE A 29 -4.53 0.71 0.43
CA ILE A 29 -5.07 0.68 -0.94
C ILE A 29 -5.06 -0.75 -1.49
N GLU A 30 -3.96 -1.50 -1.31
CA GLU A 30 -3.86 -2.91 -1.70
C GLU A 30 -4.95 -3.74 -1.02
N GLY A 31 -5.09 -3.60 0.30
CA GLY A 31 -6.11 -4.31 1.07
C GLY A 31 -7.54 -4.00 0.61
N ARG A 32 -7.81 -2.75 0.23
CA ARG A 32 -9.10 -2.34 -0.33
C ARG A 32 -9.35 -2.95 -1.71
N LEU A 33 -8.36 -2.92 -2.61
CA LEU A 33 -8.48 -3.49 -3.95
C LEU A 33 -8.75 -5.00 -3.90
N ARG A 34 -8.07 -5.74 -3.02
CA ARG A 34 -8.33 -7.18 -2.81
C ARG A 34 -9.78 -7.44 -2.40
N LYS A 35 -10.33 -6.68 -1.45
CA LYS A 35 -11.73 -6.79 -1.05
C LYS A 35 -12.70 -6.51 -2.20
N LEU A 36 -12.40 -5.53 -3.05
CA LEU A 36 -13.24 -5.20 -4.21
C LEU A 36 -13.19 -6.29 -5.29
N ILE A 37 -12.02 -6.93 -5.47
CA ILE A 37 -11.88 -8.11 -6.34
C ILE A 37 -12.73 -9.27 -5.82
N ASP A 38 -12.66 -9.57 -4.51
CA ASP A 38 -13.48 -10.63 -3.89
C ASP A 38 -14.98 -10.34 -4.06
N GLN A 39 -15.41 -9.11 -3.84
CA GLN A 39 -16.80 -8.69 -4.05
C GLN A 39 -17.24 -8.81 -5.52
N ALA A 40 -16.36 -8.52 -6.48
CA ALA A 40 -16.65 -8.67 -7.89
C ALA A 40 -16.80 -10.16 -8.27
N LEU A 41 -15.97 -11.04 -7.69
CA LEU A 41 -16.09 -12.49 -7.85
C LEU A 41 -17.42 -13.01 -7.28
N ASP A 42 -17.78 -12.58 -6.06
CA ASP A 42 -19.05 -12.95 -5.42
C ASP A 42 -20.27 -12.56 -6.26
N ARG A 43 -20.19 -11.41 -6.94
CA ARG A 43 -21.24 -10.87 -7.81
C ARG A 43 -21.19 -11.40 -9.24
N ARG A 44 -20.16 -12.18 -9.60
CA ARG A 44 -19.85 -12.58 -10.99
C ARG A 44 -19.75 -11.39 -11.96
N ASP A 45 -19.27 -10.24 -11.45
CA ASP A 45 -19.07 -9.02 -12.24
C ASP A 45 -17.67 -9.03 -12.85
N GLU A 46 -17.55 -9.63 -14.05
CA GLU A 46 -16.28 -9.79 -14.75
C GLU A 46 -15.63 -8.45 -15.11
N VAL A 47 -16.43 -7.42 -15.42
CA VAL A 47 -15.93 -6.10 -15.81
C VAL A 47 -15.23 -5.44 -14.62
N MET A 48 -15.88 -5.44 -13.45
CA MET A 48 -15.31 -4.89 -12.24
C MET A 48 -14.12 -5.70 -11.74
N PHE A 49 -14.18 -7.03 -11.85
CA PHE A 49 -13.04 -7.89 -11.53
C PHE A 49 -11.81 -7.52 -12.35
N ARG A 50 -11.93 -7.47 -13.69
CA ARG A 50 -10.82 -7.10 -14.58
C ARG A 50 -10.27 -5.71 -14.27
N LYS A 51 -11.16 -4.75 -13.98
CA LYS A 51 -10.78 -3.39 -13.60
C LYS A 51 -9.94 -3.36 -12.32
N TYR A 52 -10.41 -3.98 -11.24
CA TYR A 52 -9.69 -3.95 -9.97
C TYR A 52 -8.38 -4.75 -10.00
N VAL A 53 -8.32 -5.83 -10.78
CA VAL A 53 -7.07 -6.57 -11.02
C VAL A 53 -6.06 -5.72 -11.79
N ALA A 54 -6.50 -4.96 -12.79
CA ALA A 54 -5.63 -4.04 -13.51
C ALA A 54 -5.09 -2.93 -12.59
N GLU A 55 -5.96 -2.29 -11.80
CA GLU A 55 -5.55 -1.26 -10.81
C GLU A 55 -4.54 -1.82 -9.79
N LEU A 56 -4.74 -3.05 -9.30
CA LEU A 56 -3.81 -3.71 -8.38
C LEU A 56 -2.47 -4.01 -9.06
N THR A 57 -2.48 -4.38 -10.34
CA THR A 57 -1.27 -4.69 -11.11
C THR A 57 -0.47 -3.43 -11.43
N ASP A 58 -1.14 -2.35 -11.80
CA ASP A 58 -0.49 -1.07 -12.11
C ASP A 58 0.15 -0.45 -10.88
N MET A 59 -0.52 -0.54 -9.72
CA MET A 59 0.08 -0.16 -8.43
C MET A 59 1.37 -0.94 -8.15
N LYS A 60 1.40 -2.25 -8.43
CA LYS A 60 2.60 -3.08 -8.26
C LYS A 60 3.70 -2.78 -9.27
N LYS A 61 3.35 -2.36 -10.49
CA LYS A 61 4.32 -1.96 -11.52
C LYS A 61 4.93 -0.60 -11.24
N GLY A 62 4.20 0.32 -10.61
CA GLY A 62 4.74 1.60 -10.16
C GLY A 62 5.75 1.49 -9.01
N LEU A 63 5.87 0.30 -8.40
CA LEU A 63 6.79 -0.01 -7.31
C LEU A 63 8.10 -0.69 -7.78
N VAL A 64 8.25 -1.03 -9.07
CA VAL A 64 9.45 -1.65 -9.66
C VAL A 64 10.26 -0.63 -10.46
#